data_AF-A0A6C0AIC6-F1
#
_entry.id   AF-A0A6C0AIC6-F1
#
_cell.length_a   1.000
_cell.length_b   1.000
_cell.length_c   1.000
_cell.angle_alpha   90.00
_cell.angle_beta   90.00
_cell.angle_gamma   90.00
#
_symmetry.space_group_name_H-M   'P 1'
#
loop_
_entity.id
_entity.type
_entity.pdbx_description
1 polymer ?
#
loop_
_entity_poly.entity_id
_entity_poly.type
_entity_poly.pdbx_seq_one_letter_code
_entity_poly.pdbx_strand_id
1 'polypeptide(L)'
;MTEYVLNVECTEVKVDQNYSHISTTLFFQIDVHGNVTIKKQSYDVPSYNNQNPGSFAPEDIFILHDNIPIPKYTIEVFKQLLPVGSSRRAELYWPHYLTVIESIKICKQKIKEDLEQDKQLESERRRRDVLLEEIKQLETQLESARQADASKRNDLIRDNEKLKAENKQLWESIERKKMGEKKNPSDPVSFYQRQFKPTVMSHGWHNPGGAVICTPSNAQNSMVYNAGTGIYEPGSMF
;
A
#
# COMPACT_ATOMS: atom_id res chain seq x y z
N MET A 1 39.76 -22.23 3.61
CA MET A 1 39.29 -23.45 2.91
C MET A 1 37.78 -23.36 2.85
N THR A 2 37.18 -23.52 1.67
CA THR A 2 35.73 -23.56 1.53
C THR A 2 35.22 -24.92 1.98
N GLU A 3 34.30 -24.95 2.93
CA GLU A 3 33.69 -26.18 3.42
C GLU A 3 32.47 -26.54 2.54
N TYR A 4 32.42 -27.79 2.07
CA TYR A 4 31.39 -28.27 1.16
C TYR A 4 30.44 -29.25 1.86
N VAL A 5 29.14 -29.00 1.75
CA VAL A 5 28.09 -29.90 2.26
C VAL A 5 27.76 -31.01 1.27
N LEU A 6 28.11 -30.81 0.00
CA LEU A 6 28.05 -31.83 -1.04
C LEU A 6 29.21 -31.62 -2.01
N ASN A 7 29.96 -32.69 -2.27
CA ASN A 7 31.06 -32.69 -3.24
C ASN A 7 31.01 -34.02 -3.99
N VAL A 8 30.54 -33.97 -5.23
CA VAL A 8 30.37 -35.13 -6.10
C VAL A 8 31.31 -34.99 -7.28
N GLU A 9 32.07 -36.04 -7.54
CA GLU A 9 32.93 -36.18 -8.70
C GLU A 9 32.46 -37.38 -9.51
N CYS A 10 32.14 -37.15 -10.78
CA CYS A 10 31.67 -38.18 -11.70
C CYS A 10 32.52 -38.17 -12.96
N THR A 11 33.23 -39.27 -13.22
CA THR A 11 34.12 -39.41 -14.38
C THR A 11 33.54 -40.42 -15.36
N GLU A 12 33.29 -39.96 -16.59
CA GLU A 12 32.94 -40.77 -17.74
C GLU A 12 34.17 -40.95 -18.63
N VAL A 13 34.37 -42.15 -19.18
CA VAL A 13 35.43 -42.41 -20.17
C VAL A 13 34.75 -42.94 -21.42
N LYS A 14 34.72 -42.13 -22.47
CA LYS A 14 34.20 -42.54 -23.78
C LYS A 14 35.34 -43.03 -24.65
N VAL A 15 35.09 -44.10 -25.39
CA VAL A 15 35.98 -44.53 -26.47
C VAL A 15 35.38 -43.95 -27.75
N ASP A 16 36.10 -43.04 -28.39
CA ASP A 16 35.70 -42.54 -29.70
C ASP A 16 35.93 -43.62 -30.78
N GLN A 17 35.30 -43.45 -31.94
CA GLN A 17 35.38 -44.38 -33.08
C GLN A 17 36.83 -44.63 -33.56
N ASN A 18 37.76 -43.75 -33.21
CA ASN A 18 39.18 -43.84 -33.50
C ASN A 18 40.01 -44.54 -32.41
N TYR A 19 39.39 -45.21 -31.43
CA TYR A 19 40.05 -45.82 -30.27
C TYR A 19 40.84 -44.82 -29.38
N SER A 20 40.58 -43.53 -29.54
CA SER A 20 40.99 -42.51 -28.58
C SER A 20 40.05 -42.55 -27.39
N HIS A 21 40.63 -42.56 -26.19
CA HIS A 21 39.88 -42.51 -24.95
C HIS A 21 39.73 -41.04 -24.56
N ILE A 22 38.50 -40.52 -24.47
CA ILE A 22 38.24 -39.19 -23.93
C ILE A 22 37.61 -39.39 -22.57
N SER A 23 38.22 -38.82 -21.54
CA SER A 23 37.61 -38.83 -20.22
C SER A 23 37.06 -37.46 -19.87
N THR A 24 35.82 -37.43 -19.41
CA THR A 24 35.12 -36.23 -18.96
C THR A 24 34.82 -36.38 -17.48
N THR A 25 35.24 -35.42 -16.66
CA THR A 25 34.91 -35.37 -15.23
C THR A 25 33.98 -34.19 -14.92
N LEU A 26 32.88 -34.48 -14.26
CA LEU A 26 31.94 -33.49 -13.71
C LEU A 26 32.17 -33.39 -12.21
N PHE A 27 32.52 -32.19 -11.76
CA PHE A 27 32.54 -31.81 -10.35
C PHE A 27 31.27 -31.04 -10.04
N PHE A 28 30.58 -31.45 -9.00
CA PHE A 28 29.38 -30.81 -8.51
C PHE A 28 29.54 -30.55 -7.02
N GLN A 29 29.65 -29.28 -6.65
CA GLN A 29 29.98 -28.83 -5.31
C GLN A 29 28.91 -27.87 -4.80
N ILE A 30 28.49 -28.06 -3.56
CA ILE A 30 27.64 -27.14 -2.82
C ILE A 30 28.34 -26.79 -1.51
N ASP A 31 28.54 -25.50 -1.25
CA ASP A 31 29.15 -25.03 -0.02
C ASP A 31 28.17 -24.98 1.17
N VAL A 32 28.67 -24.73 2.38
CA VAL A 32 27.85 -24.57 3.59
C VAL A 32 26.80 -23.46 3.53
N HIS A 33 26.96 -22.52 2.59
CA HIS A 33 26.03 -21.42 2.36
C HIS A 33 24.98 -21.76 1.29
N GLY A 34 25.10 -22.90 0.61
CA GLY A 34 24.20 -23.32 -0.46
C GLY A 34 24.59 -22.81 -1.84
N ASN A 35 25.76 -22.22 -2.02
CA ASN A 35 26.26 -21.81 -3.33
C ASN A 35 26.68 -23.03 -4.13
N VAL A 36 26.38 -23.01 -5.43
CA VAL A 36 26.59 -24.17 -6.30
C VAL A 36 27.76 -23.87 -7.24
N THR A 37 28.73 -24.78 -7.27
CA THR A 37 29.81 -24.80 -8.25
C THR A 37 29.73 -26.09 -9.07
N ILE A 38 29.54 -25.95 -10.38
CA ILE A 38 29.52 -27.07 -11.32
C ILE A 38 30.66 -26.88 -12.30
N LYS A 39 31.54 -27.87 -12.40
CA LYS A 39 32.70 -27.82 -13.27
C LYS A 39 32.75 -29.08 -14.13
N LYS A 40 32.91 -28.92 -15.44
CA LYS A 40 33.15 -30.02 -16.38
C LYS A 40 34.57 -29.90 -16.91
N GLN A 41 35.37 -30.95 -16.74
CA GLN A 41 36.71 -31.07 -17.29
C GLN A 41 36.73 -32.20 -18.32
N SER A 42 37.52 -32.07 -19.38
CA SER A 42 37.84 -33.17 -20.28
C SER A 42 39.33 -33.33 -20.43
N TYR A 43 39.78 -34.58 -20.58
CA TYR A 43 41.16 -34.91 -20.86
C TYR A 43 41.21 -36.07 -21.85
N ASP A 44 42.13 -35.95 -22.82
CA ASP A 44 42.47 -37.05 -23.71
C ASP A 44 43.30 -38.07 -22.95
N VAL A 45 42.81 -39.31 -22.91
CA VAL A 45 43.51 -40.45 -22.33
C VAL A 45 44.31 -41.10 -23.45
N PRO A 46 45.65 -41.13 -23.36
CA PRO A 46 46.48 -41.68 -24.41
C PRO A 46 46.18 -43.17 -24.59
N SER A 47 45.99 -43.60 -25.85
CA SER A 47 45.97 -45.03 -26.16
C SER A 47 47.37 -45.62 -25.94
N TYR A 48 47.45 -46.91 -25.59
CA TYR A 48 48.69 -47.64 -25.28
C TYR A 48 49.79 -47.56 -26.37
N ASN A 49 49.48 -47.05 -27.57
CA ASN A 49 50.40 -46.97 -28.71
C ASN A 49 50.98 -45.58 -29.01
N ASN A 50 50.64 -44.52 -28.27
CA ASN A 50 51.20 -43.18 -28.54
C ASN A 50 52.44 -42.90 -27.67
N GLN A 51 53.63 -42.94 -28.31
CA GLN A 51 54.94 -42.64 -27.71
C GLN A 51 55.19 -41.14 -27.42
N ASN A 52 54.18 -40.28 -27.53
CA ASN A 52 54.30 -38.87 -27.18
C ASN A 52 53.51 -38.57 -25.90
N PRO A 53 54.17 -38.40 -24.75
CA PRO A 53 53.56 -37.89 -23.53
C PRO A 53 53.41 -36.37 -23.68
N GLY A 54 52.56 -35.93 -24.61
CA GLY A 54 52.12 -34.55 -24.65
C GLY A 54 51.44 -34.24 -23.32
N SER A 55 51.87 -33.17 -22.66
CA SER A 55 51.24 -32.63 -21.46
C SER A 55 49.80 -32.21 -21.78
N PHE A 56 48.85 -33.14 -21.66
CA PHE A 56 47.43 -32.82 -21.78
C PHE A 56 46.97 -32.23 -20.45
N ALA A 57 46.97 -30.90 -20.37
CA ALA A 57 46.36 -30.20 -19.24
C ALA A 57 44.84 -30.42 -19.32
N PRO A 58 44.16 -30.71 -18.19
CA PRO A 58 42.72 -30.82 -18.17
C PRO A 58 42.11 -29.48 -18.62
N GLU A 59 41.29 -29.50 -19.66
CA GLU A 59 40.58 -28.32 -20.11
C GLU A 59 39.24 -28.19 -19.38
N ASP A 60 39.03 -27.03 -18.77
CA ASP A 60 37.77 -26.67 -18.13
C ASP A 60 36.76 -26.29 -19.22
N ILE A 61 35.94 -27.25 -19.64
CA ILE A 61 34.94 -27.06 -20.69
C ILE A 61 33.76 -26.23 -20.20
N PHE A 62 33.44 -26.31 -18.91
CA PHE A 62 32.32 -25.58 -18.33
C PHE A 62 32.57 -25.30 -16.85
N ILE A 63 32.34 -24.06 -16.43
CA ILE A 63 32.36 -23.65 -15.03
C ILE A 63 31.13 -22.80 -14.78
N LEU A 64 30.23 -23.27 -13.93
CA LEU A 64 29.13 -22.50 -13.38
C LEU A 64 29.43 -22.24 -11.91
N HIS A 65 29.79 -20.99 -11.61
CA HIS A 65 29.83 -20.47 -10.26
C HIS A 65 28.55 -19.67 -10.04
N ASP A 66 27.73 -20.10 -9.09
CA ASP A 66 26.46 -19.46 -8.83
C ASP A 66 26.28 -19.24 -7.33
N ASN A 67 26.21 -17.95 -6.99
CA ASN A 67 26.15 -17.42 -5.62
C ASN A 67 24.71 -17.27 -5.11
N ILE A 68 23.70 -17.79 -5.84
CA ILE A 68 22.34 -17.86 -5.33
C ILE A 68 22.24 -19.11 -4.44
N PRO A 69 22.13 -18.94 -3.11
CA PRO A 69 22.14 -20.05 -2.18
C PRO A 69 20.85 -20.87 -2.34
N ILE A 70 20.98 -22.18 -2.53
CA ILE A 70 19.83 -23.06 -2.56
C ILE A 70 19.40 -23.47 -1.13
N PRO A 71 18.10 -23.71 -0.89
CA PRO A 71 17.61 -24.06 0.44
C PRO A 71 18.19 -25.38 0.97
N LYS A 72 18.40 -25.46 2.30
CA LYS A 72 18.97 -26.65 2.96
C LYS A 72 18.20 -27.94 2.67
N TYR A 73 16.87 -27.90 2.63
CA TYR A 73 16.07 -29.09 2.31
C TYR A 73 16.35 -29.61 0.89
N THR A 74 16.62 -28.71 -0.07
CA THR A 74 16.97 -29.07 -1.44
C THR A 74 18.34 -29.74 -1.49
N ILE A 75 19.28 -29.27 -0.68
CA ILE A 75 20.61 -29.89 -0.52
C ILE A 75 20.47 -31.33 0.00
N GLU A 76 19.62 -31.56 1.01
CA GLU A 76 19.39 -32.92 1.54
C GLU A 76 18.75 -33.86 0.50
N VAL A 77 17.83 -33.36 -0.33
CA VAL A 77 17.29 -34.11 -1.46
C VAL A 77 18.40 -34.45 -2.47
N PHE A 78 19.28 -33.50 -2.80
CA PHE A 78 20.39 -33.78 -3.71
C PHE A 78 21.39 -34.79 -3.17
N LYS A 79 21.67 -34.79 -1.86
CA LYS A 79 22.50 -35.84 -1.22
C LYS A 79 21.91 -37.24 -1.38
N GLN A 80 20.58 -37.36 -1.42
CA GLN A 80 19.91 -38.65 -1.63
C GLN A 80 19.90 -39.06 -3.11
N LEU A 81 19.75 -38.08 -4.02
CA LEU A 81 19.65 -38.32 -5.46
C LEU A 81 21.01 -38.53 -6.13
N LEU A 82 22.07 -37.92 -5.61
CA LEU A 82 23.41 -38.02 -6.17
C LEU A 82 24.17 -39.09 -5.39
N PRO A 83 24.53 -40.23 -6.00
CA PRO A 83 25.26 -41.27 -5.31
C PRO A 83 26.62 -40.72 -4.84
N VAL A 84 26.86 -40.77 -3.54
CA VAL A 84 28.16 -40.42 -2.95
C VAL A 84 29.11 -41.59 -3.17
N GLY A 85 29.92 -41.53 -4.22
CA GLY A 85 30.95 -42.51 -4.51
C GLY A 85 31.20 -42.70 -6.00
N SER A 86 32.45 -42.99 -6.35
CA SER A 86 32.93 -43.23 -7.71
C SER A 86 32.23 -44.44 -8.35
N SER A 87 31.04 -44.22 -8.89
CA SER A 87 30.32 -45.21 -9.67
C SER A 87 31.04 -45.37 -11.02
N ARG A 88 31.67 -46.54 -11.23
CA ARG A 88 32.24 -46.98 -12.52
C ARG A 88 31.20 -47.07 -13.66
N ARG A 89 29.97 -46.58 -13.46
CA ARG A 89 28.86 -46.59 -14.42
C ARG A 89 28.40 -45.17 -14.79
N ALA A 90 29.33 -44.22 -14.91
CA ALA A 90 29.02 -42.82 -15.19
C ALA A 90 28.12 -42.60 -16.42
N GLU A 91 28.24 -43.44 -17.45
CA GLU A 91 27.42 -43.37 -18.68
C GLU A 91 25.91 -43.50 -18.40
N LEU A 92 25.51 -44.33 -17.44
CA LEU A 92 24.09 -44.55 -17.10
C LEU A 92 23.49 -43.42 -16.26
N TYR A 93 24.34 -42.68 -15.53
CA TYR A 93 23.90 -41.63 -14.61
C TYR A 93 24.06 -40.22 -15.19
N TRP A 94 24.74 -40.03 -16.32
CA TRP A 94 24.91 -38.72 -16.95
C TRP A 94 23.57 -37.98 -17.20
N PRO A 95 22.52 -38.61 -17.76
CA PRO A 95 21.22 -37.95 -17.92
C PRO A 95 20.56 -37.55 -16.59
N HIS A 96 20.82 -38.32 -15.51
CA HIS A 96 20.34 -38.02 -14.17
C HIS A 96 21.00 -36.76 -13.60
N TYR A 97 22.32 -36.62 -13.76
CA TYR A 97 23.04 -35.39 -13.38
C TYR A 97 22.51 -34.17 -14.15
N LEU A 98 22.24 -34.28 -15.45
CA LEU A 98 21.64 -33.18 -16.22
C LEU A 98 20.26 -32.78 -15.67
N THR A 99 19.43 -33.75 -15.32
CA THR A 99 18.10 -33.50 -14.71
C THR A 99 18.21 -32.76 -13.38
N VAL A 100 19.19 -33.13 -12.54
CA VAL A 100 19.46 -32.45 -11.27
C VAL A 100 19.90 -31.00 -11.51
N ILE A 101 20.77 -30.77 -12.51
CA ILE A 101 21.21 -29.42 -12.88
C ILE A 101 20.04 -28.55 -13.34
N GLU A 102 19.17 -29.08 -14.21
CA GLU A 102 17.97 -28.35 -14.65
C GLU A 102 17.01 -28.05 -13.48
N SER A 103 16.84 -29.00 -12.56
CA SER A 103 16.02 -28.81 -11.36
C SER A 103 16.56 -27.67 -10.48
N ILE A 104 17.88 -27.54 -10.36
CA ILE A 104 18.54 -26.43 -9.65
C ILE A 104 18.25 -25.11 -10.34
N LYS A 105 18.39 -25.04 -11.66
CA LYS A 105 18.08 -23.82 -12.44
C LYS A 105 16.64 -23.36 -12.21
N ILE A 106 15.68 -24.29 -12.26
CA ILE A 106 14.26 -23.99 -12.00
C ILE A 106 14.05 -23.48 -10.57
N CYS A 107 14.63 -24.15 -9.57
CA CYS A 107 14.51 -23.70 -8.18
C CYS A 107 15.06 -22.28 -7.99
N LYS A 108 16.21 -21.97 -8.61
CA LYS A 108 16.81 -20.64 -8.52
C LYS A 108 15.98 -19.56 -9.19
N GLN A 109 15.38 -19.87 -10.34
CA GLN A 109 14.48 -18.95 -11.03
C GLN A 109 13.27 -18.60 -10.14
N LYS A 110 12.67 -19.59 -9.48
CA LYS A 110 11.58 -19.38 -8.52
C LYS A 110 12.01 -18.52 -7.33
N ILE A 111 13.17 -18.80 -6.73
CA ILE A 111 13.71 -17.99 -5.62
C ILE A 111 13.89 -16.54 -6.04
N LYS A 112 14.32 -16.28 -7.28
CA LYS A 112 14.48 -14.93 -7.80
C LYS A 112 13.13 -14.21 -7.98
N GLU A 113 12.13 -14.92 -8.46
CA GLU A 113 10.75 -14.41 -8.61
C GLU A 113 10.15 -14.07 -7.24
N ASP A 114 10.28 -14.97 -6.26
CA ASP A 114 9.84 -14.75 -4.88
C ASP A 114 10.54 -13.52 -4.27
N LEU A 115 11.85 -13.36 -4.50
CA LEU A 115 12.61 -12.21 -4.00
C LEU A 115 12.13 -10.88 -4.59
N GLU A 116 11.76 -10.85 -5.87
CA GLU A 116 11.19 -9.66 -6.50
C GLU A 116 9.77 -9.38 -5.99
N GLN A 117 8.96 -10.41 -5.77
CA GLN A 117 7.64 -10.27 -5.17
C GLN A 117 7.72 -9.73 -3.74
N ASP A 118 8.68 -10.19 -2.94
CA ASP A 118 8.91 -9.69 -1.58
C ASP A 118 9.32 -8.21 -1.57
N LYS A 119 10.18 -7.78 -2.51
CA LYS A 119 10.51 -6.36 -2.67
C LYS A 119 9.29 -5.50 -3.01
N GLN A 120 8.41 -6.01 -3.88
CA GLN A 120 7.15 -5.32 -4.20
C GLN A 120 6.26 -5.22 -2.97
N LEU A 121 6.06 -6.30 -2.23
CA LEU A 121 5.29 -6.30 -0.97
C LEU A 121 5.89 -5.34 0.07
N GLU A 122 7.22 -5.25 0.16
CA GLU A 122 7.87 -4.29 1.05
C GLU A 122 7.60 -2.84 0.64
N SER A 123 7.61 -2.56 -0.67
CA SER A 123 7.26 -1.23 -1.18
C SER A 123 5.79 -0.85 -0.87
N GLU A 124 4.87 -1.82 -0.95
CA GLU A 124 3.47 -1.61 -0.59
C GLU A 124 3.29 -1.40 0.91
N ARG A 125 4.03 -2.12 1.76
CA ARG A 125 4.04 -1.90 3.22
C ARG A 125 4.47 -0.49 3.56
N ARG A 126 5.58 -0.02 2.97
CA ARG A 126 6.04 1.37 3.16
C ARG A 126 4.99 2.39 2.72
N ARG A 127 4.32 2.14 1.59
CA ARG A 127 3.21 3.01 1.12
C ARG A 127 2.04 3.01 2.10
N ARG A 128 1.68 1.86 2.66
CA ARG A 128 0.63 1.75 3.70
C ARG A 128 1.00 2.54 4.94
N ASP A 129 2.25 2.46 5.40
CA ASP A 129 2.70 3.16 6.61
C ASP A 129 2.59 4.69 6.45
N VAL A 130 2.95 5.22 5.27
CA VAL A 130 2.76 6.64 4.93
C VAL A 130 1.28 7.03 4.97
N LEU A 131 0.41 6.23 4.35
CA LEU A 131 -1.04 6.50 4.34
C LEU A 131 -1.65 6.44 5.75
N LEU A 132 -1.18 5.55 6.61
CA LEU A 132 -1.64 5.47 8.01
C LEU A 132 -1.26 6.74 8.79
N GLU A 133 -0.06 7.27 8.56
CA GLU A 133 0.36 8.52 9.21
C GLU A 133 -0.46 9.72 8.69
N GLU A 134 -0.76 9.77 7.39
CA GLU A 134 -1.66 10.78 6.80
C GLU A 134 -3.08 10.70 7.39
N ILE A 135 -3.65 9.50 7.51
CA ILE A 135 -4.98 9.29 8.12
C ILE A 135 -4.97 9.81 9.56
N LYS A 136 -3.93 9.48 10.33
CA LYS A 136 -3.81 9.92 11.73
C LYS A 136 -3.72 11.45 11.86
N GLN A 137 -3.01 12.11 10.93
CA GLN A 137 -2.97 13.56 10.88
C GLN A 137 -4.34 14.16 10.54
N LEU A 138 -5.06 13.60 9.57
CA LEU A 138 -6.40 14.03 9.19
C LEU A 138 -7.41 13.82 10.33
N GLU A 139 -7.36 12.70 11.04
CA GLU A 139 -8.19 12.45 12.22
C GLU A 139 -7.95 13.49 13.31
N THR A 140 -6.68 13.83 13.57
CA THR A 140 -6.32 14.86 14.55
C THR A 140 -6.87 16.24 14.13
N GLN A 141 -6.74 16.60 12.86
CA GLN A 141 -7.30 17.84 12.32
C GLN A 141 -8.83 17.88 12.44
N LEU A 142 -9.49 16.78 12.09
CA LEU A 142 -10.94 16.67 12.15
C LEU A 142 -11.47 16.76 13.59
N GLU A 143 -10.77 16.16 14.55
CA GLU A 143 -11.11 16.29 15.97
C GLU A 143 -10.90 17.73 16.48
N SER A 144 -9.81 18.39 16.07
CA SER A 144 -9.59 19.80 16.42
C SER A 144 -10.67 20.72 15.85
N ALA A 145 -11.14 20.45 14.61
CA ALA A 145 -12.21 21.20 13.98
C ALA A 145 -13.54 21.01 14.73
N ARG A 146 -13.86 19.77 15.12
CA ARG A 146 -15.05 19.46 15.93
C ARG A 146 -15.04 20.18 17.28
N GLN A 147 -13.88 20.22 17.95
CA GLN A 147 -13.74 20.94 19.21
C GLN A 147 -13.90 22.45 19.03
N ALA A 148 -13.34 23.02 17.96
CA ALA A 148 -13.51 24.43 17.63
C ALA A 148 -14.99 24.79 17.37
N ASP A 149 -15.71 23.96 16.60
CA ASP A 149 -17.13 24.17 16.33
C ASP A 149 -18.00 24.01 17.60
N ALA A 150 -17.68 23.04 18.46
CA ALA A 150 -18.33 22.89 19.76
C ALA A 150 -18.12 24.13 20.65
N SER A 151 -16.90 24.68 20.67
CA SER A 151 -16.60 25.92 21.41
C SER A 151 -17.42 27.10 20.88
N LYS A 152 -17.42 27.32 19.56
CA LYS A 152 -18.22 28.40 18.94
C LYS A 152 -19.70 28.27 19.26
N ARG A 153 -20.23 27.05 19.27
CA ARG A 153 -21.62 26.79 19.63
C ARG A 153 -21.91 27.17 21.08
N ASN A 154 -21.01 26.88 22.00
CA ASN A 154 -21.14 27.26 23.41
C ASN A 154 -21.08 28.80 23.58
N ASP A 155 -20.19 29.47 22.86
CA ASP A 155 -20.11 30.93 22.86
C ASP A 155 -21.42 31.57 22.36
N LEU A 156 -22.00 31.04 21.28
CA LEU A 156 -23.31 31.47 20.76
C LEU A 156 -24.45 31.26 21.76
N ILE A 157 -24.43 30.17 22.53
CA ILE A 157 -25.43 29.92 23.59
C ILE A 157 -25.30 31.00 24.68
N ARG A 158 -24.07 31.27 25.13
CA ARG A 158 -23.79 32.29 26.15
C ARG A 158 -24.20 33.69 25.71
N ASP A 159 -23.92 34.05 24.46
CA ASP A 159 -24.33 35.34 23.89
C ASP A 159 -25.86 35.45 23.80
N ASN A 160 -26.55 34.37 23.44
CA ASN A 160 -28.02 34.33 23.44
C ASN A 160 -28.61 34.51 24.84
N GLU A 161 -28.01 33.90 25.87
CA GLU A 161 -28.43 34.08 27.26
C GLU A 161 -28.24 35.53 27.72
N LYS A 162 -27.11 36.15 27.35
CA LYS A 162 -26.84 37.55 27.63
C LYS A 162 -27.87 38.48 26.96
N LEU A 163 -28.17 38.26 25.68
CA LEU A 163 -29.20 39.01 24.95
C LEU A 163 -30.59 38.85 25.56
N LYS A 164 -30.95 37.65 26.03
CA LYS A 164 -32.21 37.41 26.75
C LYS A 164 -32.26 38.21 28.07
N ALA A 165 -31.16 38.27 28.81
CA ALA A 165 -31.08 39.05 30.04
C ALA A 165 -31.19 40.57 29.79
N GLU A 166 -30.48 41.09 28.78
CA GLU A 166 -30.56 42.50 28.38
C GLU A 166 -31.98 42.87 27.91
N ASN A 167 -32.61 42.04 27.08
CA ASN A 167 -33.99 42.24 26.64
C ASN A 167 -34.97 42.25 27.82
N LYS A 168 -34.81 41.34 28.79
CA LYS A 168 -35.65 41.33 29.99
C LYS A 168 -35.53 42.64 30.77
N GLN A 169 -34.30 43.13 30.97
CA GLN A 169 -34.06 44.41 31.66
C GLN A 169 -34.69 45.60 30.92
N LEU A 170 -34.60 45.63 29.59
CA LEU A 170 -35.22 46.67 28.76
C LEU A 170 -36.75 46.66 28.90
N TRP A 171 -37.38 45.48 28.82
CA TRP A 171 -38.83 45.33 29.02
C TRP A 171 -39.27 45.81 30.39
N GLU A 172 -38.58 45.40 31.46
CA GLU A 172 -38.86 45.87 32.82
C GLU A 172 -38.69 47.39 32.98
N SER A 173 -37.71 47.99 32.29
CA SER A 173 -37.52 49.44 32.28
C SER A 173 -38.64 50.18 31.55
N ILE A 174 -39.14 49.62 30.44
CA ILE A 174 -40.27 50.19 29.68
C ILE A 174 -41.54 50.14 30.52
N GLU A 175 -41.82 49.00 31.16
CA GLU A 175 -42.98 48.86 32.05
C GLU A 175 -42.94 49.85 33.22
N ARG A 176 -41.77 50.02 33.86
CA ARG A 176 -41.59 51.02 34.92
C ARG A 176 -41.84 52.45 34.44
N LYS A 177 -41.37 52.82 33.24
CA LYS A 177 -41.66 54.15 32.65
C LYS A 177 -43.16 54.35 32.39
N LYS A 178 -43.85 53.37 31.81
CA LYS A 178 -45.31 53.43 31.58
C LYS A 178 -46.11 53.58 32.87
N MET A 179 -45.66 52.97 33.96
CA MET A 179 -46.30 53.10 35.28
C MET A 179 -46.01 54.44 35.96
N GLY A 180 -44.85 55.07 35.67
CA GLY A 180 -44.48 56.40 36.16
C GLY A 180 -45.18 57.56 35.46
N GLU A 181 -45.69 57.38 34.23
CA GLU A 181 -46.37 58.43 33.43
C GLU A 181 -47.87 58.60 33.73
N LYS A 182 -48.43 57.91 34.73
CA LYS A 182 -49.83 58.15 35.16
C LYS A 182 -49.94 59.37 36.08
N LYS A 183 -49.89 60.59 35.53
CA LYS A 183 -50.50 61.81 36.13
C LYS A 183 -50.93 62.85 35.06
N ASN A 184 -52.22 62.82 34.71
CA ASN A 184 -53.22 63.91 34.78
C ASN A 184 -54.37 63.65 33.78
N PRO A 185 -55.64 63.54 34.25
CA PRO A 185 -56.80 63.50 33.37
C PRO A 185 -57.40 64.90 33.25
N SER A 186 -56.92 65.69 32.30
CA SER A 186 -57.64 66.89 31.85
C SER A 186 -57.07 67.35 30.51
N ASP A 187 -57.61 66.82 29.41
CA ASP A 187 -58.04 67.62 28.26
C ASP A 187 -58.61 66.72 27.14
N PRO A 188 -59.65 67.15 26.42
CA PRO A 188 -60.28 66.35 25.39
C PRO A 188 -59.44 66.42 24.11
N VAL A 189 -58.63 65.40 23.86
CA VAL A 189 -57.89 65.29 22.60
C VAL A 189 -58.83 64.73 21.53
N SER A 190 -59.34 65.68 20.73
CA SER A 190 -59.77 65.58 19.33
C SER A 190 -59.48 64.24 18.63
N PHE A 191 -60.56 63.59 18.20
CA PHE A 191 -60.55 62.52 17.21
C PHE A 191 -60.09 63.06 15.84
N TYR A 192 -58.80 62.98 15.56
CA TYR A 192 -58.35 62.87 14.17
C TYR A 192 -58.15 61.40 13.84
N GLN A 193 -59.22 60.82 13.26
CA GLN A 193 -59.20 59.53 12.59
C GLN A 193 -58.36 59.65 11.31
N ARG A 194 -57.02 59.71 11.44
CA ARG A 194 -56.14 59.40 10.31
C ARG A 194 -56.21 57.90 10.09
N GLN A 195 -56.88 57.52 9.02
CA GLN A 195 -56.80 56.17 8.46
C GLN A 195 -55.35 55.89 8.05
N PHE A 196 -54.54 55.39 8.98
CA PHE A 196 -53.39 54.59 8.61
C PHE A 196 -53.94 53.21 8.25
N LYS A 197 -54.04 52.95 6.94
CA LYS A 197 -54.13 51.58 6.45
C LYS A 197 -53.01 50.78 7.13
N PRO A 198 -53.28 49.62 7.75
CA PRO A 198 -52.22 48.77 8.22
C PRO A 198 -51.44 48.32 6.98
N THR A 199 -50.21 48.80 6.82
CA THR A 199 -49.28 48.14 5.90
C THR A 199 -48.96 46.82 6.56
N VAL A 200 -49.69 45.78 6.17
CA VAL A 200 -49.40 44.41 6.54
C VAL A 200 -48.02 44.12 5.99
N MET A 201 -46.99 44.10 6.84
CA MET A 201 -45.76 43.39 6.53
C MET A 201 -46.07 41.90 6.62
N SER A 202 -46.75 41.39 5.60
CA SER A 202 -46.83 39.97 5.34
C SER A 202 -45.44 39.51 4.89
N HIS A 203 -44.82 38.67 5.71
CA HIS A 203 -43.69 37.79 5.39
C HIS A 203 -42.30 38.44 5.26
N GLY A 204 -41.70 38.72 6.42
CA GLY A 204 -40.25 38.89 6.56
C GLY A 204 -39.71 37.95 7.63
N TRP A 205 -39.40 36.70 7.27
CA TRP A 205 -38.67 35.80 8.17
C TRP A 205 -37.18 36.16 8.16
N HIS A 206 -36.64 36.49 9.34
CA HIS A 206 -35.21 36.74 9.54
C HIS A 206 -34.51 35.42 9.89
N ASN A 207 -33.45 35.07 9.17
CA ASN A 207 -32.51 34.01 9.54
C ASN A 207 -31.23 34.67 10.11
N PRO A 208 -30.69 34.27 11.28
CA PRO A 208 -29.59 34.98 11.93
C PRO A 208 -28.22 34.57 11.37
N GLY A 209 -28.06 34.63 10.04
CA GLY A 209 -26.87 34.10 9.34
C GLY A 209 -26.41 34.89 8.11
N GLY A 210 -26.91 36.09 7.86
CA GLY A 210 -26.29 37.01 6.89
C GLY A 210 -26.34 36.62 5.40
N ALA A 211 -27.21 35.69 4.98
CA ALA A 211 -27.43 35.42 3.56
C ALA A 211 -28.57 36.29 2.99
N VAL A 212 -28.31 36.93 1.85
CA VAL A 212 -29.25 37.76 1.08
C VAL A 212 -30.47 36.94 0.67
N ILE A 213 -31.69 37.46 0.92
CA ILE A 213 -32.93 36.81 0.47
C ILE A 213 -33.48 37.51 -0.77
N CYS A 214 -33.61 36.67 -1.80
CA CYS A 214 -34.29 36.87 -3.05
C CYS A 214 -35.75 37.37 -2.90
N THR A 215 -36.16 38.31 -3.75
CA THR A 215 -37.56 38.70 -3.93
C THR A 215 -38.40 37.53 -4.51
N PRO A 216 -39.75 37.58 -4.41
CA PRO A 216 -40.65 36.57 -4.97
C PRO A 216 -40.47 36.31 -6.48
N SER A 217 -39.83 37.25 -7.20
CA SER A 217 -39.46 37.10 -8.60
C SER A 217 -38.33 36.07 -8.85
N ASN A 218 -37.63 35.60 -7.80
CA ASN A 218 -36.44 34.73 -7.91
C ASN A 218 -36.63 33.36 -7.21
N ALA A 219 -37.85 32.98 -6.81
CA ALA A 219 -38.15 31.70 -6.16
C ALA A 219 -38.24 30.52 -7.13
N GLN A 220 -37.26 30.36 -8.03
CA GLN A 220 -37.17 29.25 -8.99
C GLN A 220 -36.07 28.22 -8.67
N ASN A 221 -35.41 28.31 -7.51
CA ASN A 221 -34.45 27.30 -7.08
C ASN A 221 -35.11 26.35 -6.05
N SER A 222 -35.94 25.42 -6.52
CA SER A 222 -36.35 24.29 -5.69
C SER A 222 -35.15 23.33 -5.54
N MET A 223 -34.77 22.98 -4.32
CA MET A 223 -33.74 21.97 -4.07
C MET A 223 -34.42 20.61 -3.91
N VAL A 224 -33.97 19.60 -4.64
CA VAL A 224 -34.52 18.23 -4.63
C VAL A 224 -33.53 17.29 -3.96
N TYR A 225 -34.01 16.44 -3.06
CA TYR A 225 -33.16 15.46 -2.37
C TYR A 225 -32.79 14.31 -3.31
N ASN A 226 -31.49 14.08 -3.50
CA ASN A 226 -30.98 12.97 -4.30
C ASN A 226 -30.54 11.82 -3.38
N ALA A 227 -31.28 10.70 -3.41
CA ALA A 227 -31.00 9.55 -2.55
C ALA A 227 -29.73 8.78 -2.93
N GLY A 228 -29.20 8.95 -4.15
CA GLY A 228 -27.97 8.30 -4.59
C GLY A 228 -26.70 9.02 -4.11
N THR A 229 -26.74 10.35 -4.02
CA THR A 229 -25.62 11.19 -3.57
C THR A 229 -25.75 11.63 -2.10
N GLY A 230 -26.94 11.50 -1.50
CA GLY A 230 -27.20 11.87 -0.11
C GLY A 230 -27.23 13.39 0.14
N ILE A 231 -27.28 14.20 -0.91
CA ILE A 231 -27.30 15.67 -0.84
C ILE A 231 -28.51 16.25 -1.59
N TYR A 232 -28.87 17.48 -1.24
CA TYR A 232 -29.91 18.25 -1.95
C TYR A 232 -29.26 18.97 -3.14
N GLU A 233 -29.82 18.80 -4.33
CA GLU A 233 -29.34 19.39 -5.59
C GLU A 233 -30.38 20.37 -6.16
N PRO A 234 -29.98 21.38 -6.95
CA PRO A 234 -30.94 22.28 -7.60
C PRO A 234 -31.81 21.50 -8.59
N GLY A 235 -33.13 21.56 -8.43
CA GLY A 235 -34.09 20.93 -9.32
C GLY A 235 -34.00 21.55 -10.71
N SER A 236 -33.65 20.74 -11.72
CA SER A 236 -33.75 21.15 -13.12
C SER A 236 -35.23 21.20 -13.53
N MET A 237 -35.72 22.35 -13.99
CA MET A 237 -37.03 22.44 -14.62
C MET A 237 -36.98 21.82 -16.02
N PHE A 238 -37.84 20.83 -16.27
CA PHE A 238 -38.43 20.56 -17.58
C PHE A 238 -39.90 20.97 -17.52
#